data_AF-A0A101UP30-F1
#
_entry.id   AF-A0A101UP30-F1
#
_cell.length_a   1.000
_cell.length_b   1.000
_cell.length_c   1.000
_cell.angle_alpha   90.00
_cell.angle_beta   90.00
_cell.angle_gamma   90.00
#
_symmetry.space_group_name_H-M   'P 1'
#
loop_
_entity.id
_entity.type
_entity.pdbx_description
1 polymer ?
#
loop_
_entity_poly.entity_id
_entity_poly.type
_entity_poly.pdbx_seq_one_letter_code
_entity_poly.pdbx_strand_id
1 'polypeptide(L)'
;MKIHGRRGVKIGGLWYGGDDPVLGELSLFPSPRSGRHRDKWVVHRDPRDCRQAFIELSGQWHTLPWNGLPAGEDVLAFSDARVQQVLREAARAGLTPRDDIELLPLLLDLIGARSPVGSWPSQMTKAERTERAREVARARAAERDRTAPAGLTSLPVAPRPAELVRQNQQAVDAERRRRREAVVDVPLVAPPRLGDSLREHSLFTLPDADDDGPISQPVQEGPQ
;
A
#
# COMPACT_ATOMS: atom_id res chain seq x y z
N MET A 1 -20.29 10.15 9.39
CA MET A 1 -19.63 11.42 9.69
C MET A 1 -20.68 12.47 10.06
N LYS A 2 -20.37 13.47 10.89
CA LYS A 2 -21.30 14.56 11.23
C LYS A 2 -21.06 15.78 10.33
N ILE A 3 -22.13 16.50 10.01
CA ILE A 3 -22.08 17.78 9.30
C ILE A 3 -22.18 18.88 10.35
N HIS A 4 -21.33 19.89 10.23
CA HIS A 4 -21.36 21.09 11.05
C HIS A 4 -21.94 22.23 10.21
N GLY A 5 -22.94 22.94 10.74
CA GLY A 5 -23.74 23.87 9.93
C GLY A 5 -22.93 24.92 9.15
N ARG A 6 -21.99 25.61 9.80
CA ARG A 6 -21.20 26.70 9.16
C ARG A 6 -19.83 26.28 8.62
N ARG A 7 -19.31 25.14 9.04
CA ARG A 7 -17.96 24.68 8.66
C ARG A 7 -17.97 23.50 7.70
N GLY A 8 -19.11 22.84 7.53
CA GLY A 8 -19.25 21.65 6.72
C GLY A 8 -18.72 20.39 7.43
N VAL A 9 -17.84 19.65 6.77
CA VAL A 9 -17.52 18.26 7.11
C VAL A 9 -16.02 18.12 7.41
N LYS A 10 -15.64 17.60 8.59
CA LYS A 10 -14.23 17.52 9.05
C LYS A 10 -13.52 16.18 8.77
N ILE A 11 -12.69 16.07 7.73
CA ILE A 11 -11.96 14.83 7.38
C ILE A 11 -10.44 15.04 7.46
N GLY A 12 -9.74 14.14 8.15
CA GLY A 12 -8.26 14.13 8.18
C GLY A 12 -7.65 15.44 8.70
N GLY A 13 -8.38 16.16 9.57
CA GLY A 13 -7.97 17.45 10.12
C GLY A 13 -8.40 18.68 9.33
N LEU A 14 -8.96 18.51 8.13
CA LEU A 14 -9.45 19.59 7.26
C LEU A 14 -10.98 19.66 7.22
N TRP A 15 -11.50 20.81 6.83
CA TRP A 15 -12.91 21.12 6.67
C TRP A 15 -13.31 21.29 5.20
N TYR A 16 -14.43 20.68 4.82
CA TYR A 16 -14.91 20.65 3.44
C TYR A 16 -16.36 21.14 3.34
N GLY A 17 -16.65 21.87 2.26
CA GLY A 17 -17.99 22.28 1.85
C GLY A 17 -18.67 23.29 2.76
N GLY A 18 -17.93 24.13 3.49
CA GLY A 18 -18.49 25.11 4.45
C GLY A 18 -19.60 25.99 3.84
N ASP A 19 -19.38 26.48 2.63
CA ASP A 19 -20.34 27.30 1.87
C ASP A 19 -21.04 26.52 0.74
N ASP A 20 -20.89 25.19 0.72
CA ASP A 20 -21.47 24.36 -0.33
C ASP A 20 -22.99 24.18 -0.10
N PRO A 21 -23.84 24.57 -1.06
CA PRO A 21 -25.29 24.53 -0.90
C PRO A 21 -25.80 23.12 -0.59
N VAL A 22 -25.10 22.09 -1.07
CA VAL A 22 -25.44 20.69 -0.84
C VAL A 22 -25.43 20.36 0.65
N LEU A 23 -24.50 20.93 1.43
CA LEU A 23 -24.47 20.72 2.89
C LEU A 23 -25.53 21.54 3.64
N GLY A 24 -25.92 22.69 3.10
CA GLY A 24 -27.00 23.52 3.63
C GLY A 24 -28.33 22.76 3.65
N GLU A 25 -28.72 22.20 2.50
CA GLU A 25 -29.91 21.35 2.37
C GLU A 25 -29.82 20.12 3.28
N LEU A 26 -28.64 19.52 3.37
CA LEU A 26 -28.41 18.30 4.13
C LEU A 26 -28.49 18.47 5.64
N SER A 27 -28.16 19.66 6.14
CA SER A 27 -28.28 19.98 7.56
C SER A 27 -29.74 19.98 8.05
N LEU A 28 -30.70 20.10 7.13
CA LEU A 28 -32.14 20.10 7.41
C LEU A 28 -32.72 18.68 7.49
N PHE A 29 -32.06 17.69 6.90
CA PHE A 29 -32.56 16.32 6.83
C PHE A 29 -31.76 15.35 7.72
N PRO A 30 -32.42 14.45 8.46
CA PRO A 30 -31.73 13.38 9.17
C PRO A 30 -31.06 12.42 8.18
N SER A 31 -29.92 11.85 8.57
CA SER A 31 -29.25 10.84 7.73
C SER A 31 -30.18 9.66 7.46
N PRO A 32 -30.27 9.16 6.21
CA PRO A 32 -31.12 8.03 5.85
C PRO A 32 -30.64 6.70 6.46
N ARG A 33 -29.46 6.68 7.10
CA ARG A 33 -28.89 5.47 7.70
C ARG A 33 -29.49 5.23 9.09
N SER A 34 -29.75 3.96 9.39
CA SER A 34 -30.28 3.52 10.69
C SER A 34 -29.24 2.74 11.50
N GLY A 35 -29.61 2.34 12.72
CA GLY A 35 -28.78 1.52 13.60
C GLY A 35 -27.49 2.22 14.05
N ARG A 36 -26.36 1.51 14.03
CA ARG A 36 -25.04 2.02 14.47
C ARG A 36 -24.54 3.25 13.68
N HIS A 37 -25.08 3.44 12.48
CA HIS A 37 -24.73 4.55 11.59
C HIS A 37 -25.81 5.63 11.51
N ARG A 38 -26.79 5.62 12.43
CA ARG A 38 -27.76 6.70 12.57
C ARG A 38 -27.07 8.05 12.71
N ASP A 39 -27.62 9.07 12.03
CA ASP A 39 -27.14 10.46 12.01
C ASP A 39 -25.71 10.62 11.47
N LYS A 40 -25.23 9.64 10.70
CA LYS A 40 -23.90 9.67 10.06
C LYS A 40 -24.04 9.65 8.55
N TRP A 41 -23.34 10.58 7.90
CA TRP A 41 -23.18 10.64 6.45
C TRP A 41 -21.99 9.81 5.97
N VAL A 42 -22.07 9.29 4.75
CA VAL A 42 -20.96 8.64 4.05
C VAL A 42 -20.18 9.73 3.34
N VAL A 43 -18.92 9.89 3.73
CA VAL A 43 -18.02 10.83 3.09
C VAL A 43 -16.72 10.11 2.81
N HIS A 44 -16.23 10.28 1.60
CA HIS A 44 -14.98 9.73 1.11
C HIS A 44 -14.02 10.88 0.81
N ARG A 45 -12.73 10.61 0.92
CA ARG A 45 -11.66 11.53 0.53
C ARG A 45 -10.56 10.70 -0.10
N ASP A 46 -10.02 11.16 -1.22
CA ASP A 46 -8.82 10.55 -1.79
C ASP A 46 -7.60 10.96 -0.95
N PRO A 47 -6.83 10.02 -0.37
CA PRO A 47 -5.59 10.34 0.32
C PRO A 47 -4.53 11.00 -0.57
N ARG A 48 -4.67 10.94 -1.90
CA ARG A 48 -3.72 11.52 -2.87
C ARG A 48 -4.05 12.95 -3.24
N ASP A 49 -5.32 13.33 -3.21
CA ASP A 49 -5.80 14.67 -3.51
C ASP A 49 -6.79 15.12 -2.45
N CYS A 50 -6.31 15.97 -1.55
CA CYS A 50 -7.05 16.39 -0.38
C CYS A 50 -7.78 17.72 -0.60
N ARG A 51 -7.80 18.23 -1.84
CA ARG A 51 -8.54 19.45 -2.20
C ARG A 51 -10.04 19.25 -2.19
N GLN A 52 -10.50 18.01 -2.32
CA GLN A 52 -11.92 17.69 -2.41
C GLN A 52 -12.26 16.45 -1.56
N ALA A 53 -13.47 16.44 -1.04
CA ALA A 53 -14.10 15.27 -0.43
C ALA A 53 -15.38 14.95 -1.21
N PHE A 54 -15.88 13.73 -1.10
CA PHE A 54 -17.07 13.27 -1.79
C PHE A 54 -18.10 12.81 -0.78
N ILE A 55 -19.31 13.36 -0.84
CA ILE A 55 -20.43 12.95 0.00
C ILE A 55 -21.46 12.19 -0.83
N GLU A 56 -21.97 11.09 -0.28
CA GLU A 56 -23.02 10.30 -0.93
C GLU A 56 -24.41 10.78 -0.49
N LEU A 57 -25.25 11.09 -1.47
CA LEU A 57 -26.60 11.65 -1.33
C LEU A 57 -27.56 10.91 -2.25
N SER A 58 -28.53 10.19 -1.68
CA SER A 58 -29.54 9.47 -2.46
C SER A 58 -28.94 8.55 -3.56
N GLY A 59 -27.74 8.00 -3.31
CA GLY A 59 -27.00 7.17 -4.27
C GLY A 59 -26.15 7.95 -5.29
N GLN A 60 -26.09 9.29 -5.20
CA GLN A 60 -25.26 10.17 -6.03
C GLN A 60 -24.09 10.73 -5.22
N TRP A 61 -22.93 10.86 -5.85
CA TRP A 61 -21.73 11.43 -5.23
C TRP A 61 -21.64 12.92 -5.56
N HIS A 62 -21.51 13.74 -4.53
CA HIS A 62 -21.32 15.19 -4.65
C HIS A 62 -19.94 15.57 -4.15
N THR A 63 -19.28 16.46 -4.89
CA THR A 63 -17.96 16.97 -4.56
C THR A 63 -18.08 18.14 -3.59
N LEU A 64 -17.28 18.11 -2.52
CA LEU A 64 -17.15 19.16 -1.53
C LEU A 64 -15.72 19.73 -1.61
N PRO A 65 -15.53 21.01 -1.93
CA PRO A 65 -14.21 21.63 -1.94
C PRO A 65 -13.67 21.81 -0.52
N TRP A 66 -12.35 21.79 -0.36
CA TRP A 66 -11.67 22.17 0.87
C TRP A 66 -11.88 23.67 1.15
N ASN A 67 -12.30 24.02 2.37
CA ASN A 67 -12.64 25.41 2.73
C ASN A 67 -11.45 26.37 2.70
N GLY A 68 -10.22 25.86 2.78
CA GLY A 68 -9.01 26.68 2.71
C GLY A 68 -8.62 27.10 1.30
N LEU A 69 -9.29 26.58 0.26
CA LEU A 69 -8.99 26.87 -1.13
C LEU A 69 -9.75 28.14 -1.57
N PRO A 70 -9.07 29.23 -1.92
CA PRO A 70 -9.74 30.44 -2.37
C PRO A 70 -10.43 30.19 -3.72
N ALA A 71 -11.61 30.79 -3.89
CA ALA A 71 -12.42 30.60 -5.09
C ALA A 71 -11.65 31.08 -6.33
N GLY A 72 -11.41 30.16 -7.28
CA GLY A 72 -10.76 30.47 -8.55
C GLY A 72 -9.24 30.29 -8.59
N GLU A 73 -8.58 29.86 -7.52
CA GLU A 73 -7.15 29.50 -7.58
C GLU A 73 -6.93 28.03 -7.93
N ASP A 74 -6.05 27.79 -8.89
CA ASP A 74 -5.57 26.44 -9.22
C ASP A 74 -4.41 26.05 -8.28
N VAL A 75 -4.78 25.53 -7.10
CA VAL A 75 -3.80 24.98 -6.16
C VAL A 75 -3.45 23.56 -6.58
N LEU A 76 -2.14 23.26 -6.63
CA LEU A 76 -1.64 21.91 -6.88
C LEU A 76 -2.25 20.90 -5.91
N ALA A 77 -2.59 19.70 -6.41
CA ALA A 77 -3.07 18.61 -5.57
C ALA A 77 -2.05 18.29 -4.48
N PHE A 78 -2.54 18.09 -3.25
CA PHE A 78 -1.73 17.73 -2.11
C PHE A 78 -2.27 16.48 -1.41
N SER A 79 -1.34 15.64 -0.99
CA SER A 79 -1.62 14.35 -0.36
C SER A 79 -1.93 14.47 1.14
N ASP A 80 -2.53 13.44 1.73
CA ASP A 80 -2.84 13.41 3.16
C ASP A 80 -1.57 13.49 4.02
N ALA A 81 -0.46 12.92 3.53
CA ALA A 81 0.84 13.06 4.17
C ALA A 81 1.27 14.53 4.27
N ARG A 82 1.01 15.33 3.22
CA ARG A 82 1.27 16.77 3.22
C ARG A 82 0.39 17.49 4.21
N VAL A 83 -0.89 17.13 4.28
CA VAL A 83 -1.82 17.68 5.28
C VAL A 83 -1.33 17.41 6.71
N GLN A 84 -0.92 16.19 7.02
CA GLN A 84 -0.37 15.88 8.34
C GLN A 84 0.94 16.63 8.62
N GLN A 85 1.73 16.97 7.60
CA GLN A 85 2.89 17.84 7.78
C GLN A 85 2.48 19.28 8.09
N VAL A 86 1.56 19.86 7.31
CA VAL A 86 1.01 21.21 7.55
C VAL A 86 0.47 21.33 8.97
N LEU A 87 -0.36 20.37 9.40
CA LEU A 87 -0.96 20.41 10.74
C LEU A 87 0.09 20.30 11.86
N ARG A 88 1.18 19.53 11.64
CA ARG A 88 2.30 19.45 12.59
C ARG A 88 3.09 20.76 12.64
N GLU A 89 3.32 21.41 11.51
CA GLU A 89 4.02 22.70 11.45
C GLU A 89 3.18 23.83 12.04
N ALA A 90 1.88 23.85 11.77
CA ALA A 90 0.93 24.75 12.42
C ALA A 90 0.97 24.58 13.95
N ALA A 91 0.93 23.34 14.44
CA ALA A 91 1.02 23.06 15.87
C ALA A 91 2.37 23.51 16.48
N ARG A 92 3.49 23.32 15.77
CA ARG A 92 4.82 23.78 16.20
C ARG A 92 4.92 25.30 16.25
N ALA A 93 4.28 25.99 15.32
CA ALA A 93 4.18 27.44 15.29
C ALA A 93 3.17 28.00 16.32
N GLY A 94 2.47 27.13 17.07
CA GLY A 94 1.42 27.54 18.01
C GLY A 94 0.15 28.07 17.34
N LEU A 95 -0.01 27.82 16.04
CA LEU A 95 -1.18 28.26 15.28
C LEU A 95 -2.39 27.40 15.65
N THR A 96 -3.48 28.06 16.00
CA THR A 96 -4.78 27.44 16.29
C THR A 96 -5.78 27.89 15.22
N PRO A 97 -5.75 27.26 14.02
CA PRO A 97 -6.48 27.75 12.86
C PRO A 97 -7.98 27.79 13.16
N ARG A 98 -8.55 29.00 13.10
CA ARG A 98 -10.01 29.19 13.19
C ARG A 98 -10.65 28.93 11.84
N ASP A 99 -9.96 29.20 10.76
CA ASP A 99 -10.41 28.82 9.42
C ASP A 99 -9.30 28.08 8.67
N ASP A 100 -9.69 27.15 7.80
CA ASP A 100 -8.74 26.34 7.02
C ASP A 100 -7.93 27.19 6.03
N ILE A 101 -8.39 28.40 5.72
CA ILE A 101 -7.64 29.41 4.95
C ILE A 101 -6.32 29.76 5.65
N GLU A 102 -6.27 29.75 6.99
CA GLU A 102 -5.04 30.03 7.75
C GLU A 102 -3.96 28.95 7.54
N LEU A 103 -4.35 27.75 7.10
CA LEU A 103 -3.43 26.66 6.77
C LEU A 103 -2.86 26.79 5.35
N LEU A 104 -3.50 27.58 4.48
CA LEU A 104 -3.10 27.72 3.09
C LEU A 104 -1.68 28.29 2.94
N PRO A 105 -1.25 29.36 3.64
CA PRO A 105 0.11 29.86 3.54
C PRO A 105 1.14 28.80 3.92
N LEU A 106 0.90 28.00 4.96
CA LEU A 106 1.80 26.89 5.34
C LEU A 106 1.82 25.77 4.30
N LEU A 107 0.66 25.45 3.73
CA LEU A 107 0.57 24.48 2.65
C LEU A 107 1.32 24.98 1.41
N LEU A 108 1.15 26.24 1.03
CA LEU A 108 1.85 26.88 -0.07
C LEU A 108 3.34 27.05 0.23
N ASP A 109 3.74 27.28 1.48
CA ASP A 109 5.14 27.25 1.90
C ASP A 109 5.70 25.84 1.89
N LEU A 110 4.90 24.79 1.97
CA LEU A 110 5.38 23.41 1.86
C LEU A 110 5.37 22.87 0.43
N ILE A 111 4.43 23.32 -0.39
CA ILE A 111 4.36 23.03 -1.83
C ILE A 111 5.36 23.89 -2.59
N GLY A 112 5.35 25.17 -2.25
CA GLY A 112 6.11 26.29 -2.80
C GLY A 112 7.23 26.78 -1.91
N ALA A 113 7.62 26.03 -0.86
CA ALA A 113 9.00 26.01 -0.39
C ALA A 113 9.84 25.84 -1.64
N ARG A 114 10.34 27.01 -2.08
CA ARG A 114 11.45 27.19 -2.98
C ARG A 114 12.35 26.00 -2.75
N SER A 115 12.60 25.16 -3.74
CA SER A 115 13.91 24.54 -3.74
C SER A 115 14.88 25.74 -3.79
N PRO A 116 15.71 26.02 -2.76
CA PRO A 116 16.90 26.83 -2.99
C PRO A 116 17.56 26.34 -4.29
N VAL A 117 18.30 27.19 -4.99
CA VAL A 117 19.12 26.70 -6.13
C VAL A 117 20.06 25.56 -5.67
N GLY A 118 20.42 25.53 -4.37
CA GLY A 118 21.11 24.42 -3.70
C GLY A 118 20.27 23.19 -3.33
N SER A 119 18.98 23.11 -3.68
CA SER A 119 18.07 21.97 -3.45
C SER A 119 17.38 21.52 -4.74
N TRP A 120 17.98 21.88 -5.87
CA TRP A 120 17.68 21.31 -7.18
C TRP A 120 17.94 19.78 -7.18
N PRO A 121 17.49 19.04 -8.20
CA PRO A 121 17.66 17.58 -8.26
C PRO A 121 19.11 17.09 -8.10
N SER A 122 20.09 17.98 -8.28
CA SER A 122 21.52 17.74 -8.04
C SER A 122 21.89 17.57 -6.55
N GLN A 123 21.10 18.12 -5.62
CA GLN A 123 21.38 18.14 -4.18
C GLN A 123 20.33 17.38 -3.33
N MET A 124 19.16 17.09 -3.90
CA MET A 124 18.16 16.24 -3.24
C MET A 124 18.68 14.80 -3.12
N THR A 125 18.44 14.19 -1.95
CA THR A 125 18.68 12.76 -1.77
C THR A 125 17.87 11.96 -2.79
N LYS A 126 18.35 10.76 -3.15
CA LYS A 126 17.64 9.89 -4.09
C LYS A 126 16.21 9.58 -3.62
N ALA A 127 16.01 9.50 -2.29
CA ALA A 127 14.72 9.22 -1.68
C ALA A 127 13.72 10.37 -1.90
N GLU A 128 14.12 11.61 -1.63
CA GLU A 128 13.24 12.78 -1.79
C GLU A 128 12.87 13.02 -3.26
N ARG A 129 13.83 12.84 -4.18
CA ARG A 129 13.53 12.89 -5.63
C ARG A 129 12.51 11.85 -6.04
N THR A 130 12.65 10.64 -5.50
CA THR A 130 11.73 9.54 -5.81
C THR A 130 10.33 9.83 -5.26
N GLU A 131 10.21 10.33 -4.03
CA GLU A 131 8.89 10.64 -3.47
C GLU A 131 8.24 11.83 -4.18
N ARG A 132 9.00 12.86 -4.56
CA ARG A 132 8.47 13.97 -5.35
C ARG A 132 8.01 13.54 -6.74
N ALA A 133 8.79 12.68 -7.42
CA ALA A 133 8.37 12.12 -8.71
C ALA A 133 7.08 11.30 -8.58
N ARG A 134 6.95 10.53 -7.48
CA ARG A 134 5.72 9.78 -7.17
C ARG A 134 4.54 10.69 -6.88
N GLU A 135 4.73 11.77 -6.11
CA GLU A 135 3.66 12.73 -5.79
C GLU A 135 3.16 13.41 -7.08
N VAL A 136 4.05 13.86 -7.96
CA VAL A 136 3.69 14.43 -9.27
C VAL A 136 2.97 13.41 -10.16
N ALA A 137 3.46 12.16 -10.21
CA ALA A 137 2.82 11.11 -11.00
C ALA A 137 1.41 10.77 -10.47
N ARG A 138 1.22 10.75 -9.15
CA ARG A 138 -0.08 10.54 -8.50
C ARG A 138 -1.03 11.69 -8.79
N ALA A 139 -0.58 12.94 -8.69
CA ALA A 139 -1.38 14.12 -9.01
C ALA A 139 -1.86 14.11 -10.47
N ARG A 140 -0.97 13.76 -11.41
CA ARG A 140 -1.33 13.60 -12.83
C ARG A 140 -2.29 12.45 -13.09
N ALA A 141 -2.22 11.37 -12.31
CA ALA A 141 -3.19 10.29 -12.39
C ALA A 141 -4.58 10.76 -11.92
N ALA A 142 -4.64 11.44 -10.78
CA ALA A 142 -5.90 12.00 -10.27
C ALA A 142 -6.52 13.03 -11.22
N GLU A 143 -5.72 13.89 -11.86
CA GLU A 143 -6.20 14.82 -12.90
C GLU A 143 -6.80 14.07 -14.11
N ARG A 144 -6.14 12.99 -14.55
CA ARG A 144 -6.66 12.15 -15.63
C ARG A 144 -7.96 11.46 -15.24
N ASP A 145 -8.10 11.00 -14.01
CA ASP A 145 -9.35 10.39 -13.53
C ASP A 145 -10.49 11.40 -13.47
N ARG A 146 -10.20 12.69 -13.20
CA ARG A 146 -11.18 13.79 -13.24
C ARG A 146 -11.57 14.21 -14.65
N THR A 147 -10.60 14.31 -15.55
CA THR A 147 -10.77 14.83 -16.91
C THR A 147 -11.10 13.73 -17.92
N ALA A 148 -10.96 12.47 -17.54
CA ALA A 148 -11.50 11.36 -18.30
C ALA A 148 -13.00 11.61 -18.43
N PRO A 149 -13.55 11.66 -19.66
CA PRO A 149 -14.99 11.69 -19.81
C PRO A 149 -15.52 10.48 -19.05
N ALA A 150 -16.60 10.67 -18.29
CA ALA A 150 -17.41 9.59 -17.76
C ALA A 150 -18.04 8.84 -18.94
N GLY A 151 -17.20 8.19 -19.74
CA GLY A 151 -17.61 7.22 -20.72
C GLY A 151 -18.33 6.15 -19.93
N LEU A 152 -19.52 5.82 -20.41
CA LEU A 152 -20.41 4.75 -19.99
C LEU A 152 -19.75 3.36 -20.10
N THR A 153 -18.51 3.20 -19.65
CA THR A 153 -17.97 1.89 -19.34
C THR A 153 -18.65 1.50 -18.05
N SER A 154 -19.79 0.80 -18.17
CA SER A 154 -20.37 0.09 -17.05
C SER A 154 -19.23 -0.64 -16.37
N LEU A 155 -18.88 -0.24 -15.15
CA LEU A 155 -18.00 -1.03 -14.32
C LEU A 155 -18.62 -2.43 -14.31
N PRO A 156 -17.88 -3.49 -14.71
CA PRO A 156 -18.43 -4.83 -14.65
C PRO A 156 -18.92 -5.02 -13.21
N VAL A 157 -20.21 -5.37 -13.06
CA VAL A 157 -20.84 -5.61 -11.77
C VAL A 157 -19.86 -6.45 -10.95
N ALA A 158 -19.39 -5.88 -9.84
CA ALA A 158 -18.45 -6.57 -8.97
C ALA A 158 -19.08 -7.94 -8.63
N PRO A 159 -18.42 -9.07 -8.95
CA PRO A 159 -18.99 -10.38 -8.68
C PRO A 159 -19.23 -10.49 -7.18
N ARG A 160 -20.36 -11.09 -6.80
CA ARG A 160 -20.68 -11.27 -5.38
C ARG A 160 -19.54 -12.04 -4.71
N PRO A 161 -19.22 -11.79 -3.42
CA PRO A 161 -18.09 -12.44 -2.75
C PRO A 161 -18.06 -13.97 -2.90
N ALA A 162 -19.22 -14.63 -2.90
CA ALA A 162 -19.34 -16.07 -3.13
C ALA A 162 -18.88 -16.53 -4.53
N GLU A 163 -19.12 -15.70 -5.54
CA GLU A 163 -18.72 -15.98 -6.91
C GLU A 163 -17.21 -15.80 -7.11
N LEU A 164 -16.62 -14.80 -6.45
CA LEU A 164 -15.18 -14.59 -6.43
C LEU A 164 -14.44 -15.75 -5.72
N VAL A 165 -14.99 -16.27 -4.62
CA VAL A 165 -14.44 -17.45 -3.92
C VAL A 165 -14.43 -18.67 -4.84
N ARG A 166 -15.55 -18.94 -5.54
CA ARG A 166 -15.66 -20.05 -6.49
C ARG A 166 -14.66 -19.92 -7.64
N GLN A 167 -14.51 -18.73 -8.22
CA GLN A 167 -13.55 -18.46 -9.29
C GLN A 167 -12.11 -18.70 -8.84
N ASN A 168 -11.74 -18.26 -7.63
CA ASN A 168 -10.42 -18.50 -7.08
C ASN A 168 -10.15 -19.98 -6.83
N GLN A 169 -11.12 -20.73 -6.29
CA GLN A 169 -10.99 -22.18 -6.11
C GLN A 169 -10.78 -22.91 -7.44
N GLN A 170 -11.56 -22.57 -8.46
CA GLN A 170 -11.41 -23.14 -9.80
C GLN A 170 -10.04 -22.84 -10.40
N ALA A 171 -9.51 -21.62 -10.22
CA ALA A 171 -8.17 -21.27 -10.68
C ALA A 171 -7.07 -22.05 -9.97
N VAL A 172 -7.19 -22.23 -8.65
CA VAL A 172 -6.25 -23.02 -7.83
C VAL A 172 -6.29 -24.49 -8.23
N ASP A 173 -7.47 -25.06 -8.47
CA ASP A 173 -7.63 -26.46 -8.87
C ASP A 173 -7.08 -26.71 -10.28
N ALA A 174 -7.31 -25.79 -11.21
CA ALA A 174 -6.72 -25.84 -12.55
C ALA A 174 -5.18 -25.78 -12.49
N GLU A 175 -4.63 -24.93 -11.64
CA GLU A 175 -3.18 -24.85 -11.44
C GLU A 175 -2.61 -26.13 -10.80
N ARG A 176 -3.28 -26.68 -9.79
CA ARG A 176 -2.89 -27.98 -9.20
C ARG A 176 -2.94 -29.11 -10.22
N ARG A 177 -3.93 -29.10 -11.12
CA ARG A 177 -4.05 -30.08 -12.20
C ARG A 177 -2.90 -29.95 -13.19
N ARG A 178 -2.61 -28.74 -13.68
CA ARG A 178 -1.46 -28.46 -14.55
C ARG A 178 -0.15 -28.96 -13.95
N ARG A 179 0.07 -28.75 -12.65
CA ARG A 179 1.26 -29.25 -11.96
C ARG A 179 1.34 -30.77 -11.89
N ARG A 180 0.20 -31.46 -11.72
CA ARG A 180 0.19 -32.93 -11.76
C ARG A 180 0.52 -33.43 -13.16
N GLU A 181 -0.13 -32.86 -14.18
CA GLU A 181 0.12 -33.21 -15.58
C GLU A 181 1.57 -32.93 -15.99
N ALA A 182 2.17 -31.82 -15.54
CA ALA A 182 3.57 -31.51 -15.78
C ALA A 182 4.58 -32.44 -15.06
N VAL A 183 4.16 -33.11 -13.97
CA VAL A 183 5.01 -34.06 -13.22
C VAL A 183 4.92 -35.48 -13.77
N VAL A 184 3.85 -35.80 -14.51
CA VAL A 184 3.63 -37.15 -15.08
C VAL A 184 4.66 -37.51 -16.18
N ASP A 185 5.31 -36.53 -16.80
CA ASP A 185 6.35 -36.76 -17.82
C ASP A 185 7.77 -36.99 -17.25
N VAL A 186 7.95 -37.02 -15.92
CA VAL A 186 9.23 -37.39 -15.31
C VAL A 186 9.22 -38.91 -15.04
N PRO A 187 10.07 -39.72 -15.70
CA PRO A 187 10.19 -41.13 -15.38
C PRO A 187 10.59 -41.26 -13.91
N LEU A 188 9.71 -41.85 -13.09
CA LEU A 188 10.02 -42.19 -11.72
C LEU A 188 11.14 -43.24 -11.74
N VAL A 189 12.38 -42.81 -11.50
CA VAL A 189 13.49 -43.74 -11.23
C VAL A 189 13.14 -44.43 -9.92
N ALA A 190 12.93 -45.75 -9.97
CA ALA A 190 12.66 -46.53 -8.77
C ALA A 190 13.79 -46.29 -7.77
N PRO A 191 13.48 -46.05 -6.47
CA PRO A 191 14.53 -45.89 -5.47
C PRO A 191 15.42 -47.15 -5.45
N PRO A 192 16.73 -46.99 -5.25
CA PRO A 192 17.66 -48.12 -5.20
C PRO A 192 17.23 -49.12 -4.12
N ARG A 193 17.45 -50.42 -4.36
CA ARG A 193 17.08 -51.44 -3.37
C ARG A 193 18.02 -51.30 -2.18
N LEU A 194 17.54 -51.65 -0.98
CA LEU A 194 18.28 -51.53 0.28
C LEU A 194 19.69 -52.20 0.25
N GLY A 195 19.89 -53.19 -0.60
CA GLY A 195 21.18 -53.88 -0.79
C GLY A 195 22.16 -53.19 -1.76
N ASP A 196 21.70 -52.24 -2.57
CA ASP A 196 22.53 -51.55 -3.56
C ASP A 196 23.35 -50.44 -2.89
N SER A 197 22.76 -49.73 -1.92
CA SER A 197 23.46 -48.76 -1.07
C SER A 197 24.53 -49.40 -0.16
N LEU A 198 24.35 -50.66 0.22
CA LEU A 198 25.34 -51.39 1.05
C LEU A 198 26.57 -51.81 0.26
N ARG A 199 26.43 -52.03 -1.06
CA ARG A 199 27.55 -52.38 -1.95
C ARG A 199 28.35 -51.16 -2.39
N GLU A 200 27.71 -50.01 -2.61
CA GLU A 200 28.40 -48.77 -2.97
C GLU A 200 29.21 -48.17 -1.81
N HIS A 201 28.87 -48.51 -0.56
CA HIS A 201 29.51 -47.98 0.65
C HIS A 201 30.05 -49.08 1.57
N SER A 202 30.59 -50.16 0.99
CA SER A 202 31.27 -51.20 1.78
C SER A 202 32.57 -50.65 2.38
N LEU A 203 32.45 -50.13 3.61
CA LEU A 203 33.55 -49.68 4.48
C LEU A 203 34.22 -50.83 5.26
N PHE A 204 33.90 -52.08 4.92
CA PHE A 204 34.60 -53.24 5.48
C PHE A 204 35.75 -53.62 4.55
N THR A 205 36.88 -52.95 4.72
CA THR A 205 38.19 -53.55 4.44
C THR A 205 38.29 -54.75 5.39
N LEU A 206 38.08 -55.95 4.86
CA LEU A 206 38.47 -57.18 5.56
C LEU A 206 40.00 -57.14 5.66
N PRO A 207 40.61 -57.21 6.85
CA PRO A 207 42.06 -57.31 6.94
C PRO A 207 42.50 -58.59 6.27
N ASP A 208 43.57 -58.52 5.46
CA ASP A 208 44.23 -59.69 4.89
C ASP A 208 44.59 -60.64 6.03
N ALA A 209 43.94 -61.81 6.04
CA ALA A 209 44.47 -62.96 6.72
C ALA A 209 45.66 -63.40 5.88
N ASP A 210 46.86 -63.14 6.41
CA ASP A 210 48.08 -63.95 6.30
C ASP A 210 49.29 -63.02 6.57
N ASP A 211 49.80 -63.02 7.79
CA ASP A 211 51.25 -63.28 7.93
C ASP A 211 51.61 -63.83 9.31
N ASP A 212 52.58 -64.72 9.25
CA ASP A 212 52.95 -65.76 10.18
C ASP A 212 53.79 -65.28 11.39
N GLY A 213 53.77 -66.10 12.44
CA GLY A 213 55.01 -66.47 13.14
C GLY A 213 55.48 -65.59 14.32
N PRO A 214 55.82 -66.20 15.48
CA PRO A 214 56.39 -65.48 16.62
C PRO A 214 57.91 -65.40 16.50
N ILE A 215 58.50 -64.19 16.52
CA ILE A 215 59.96 -64.04 16.70
C ILE A 215 60.30 -62.83 17.58
N SER A 216 60.67 -63.17 18.82
CA SER A 216 61.75 -62.64 19.67
C SER A 216 62.29 -61.20 19.52
N GLN A 217 62.38 -60.53 20.67
CA GLN A 217 63.28 -59.39 20.94
C GLN A 217 64.75 -59.73 20.59
N PRO A 218 65.61 -58.73 20.32
CA PRO A 218 66.41 -58.19 21.42
C PRO A 218 66.76 -56.67 21.36
N VAL A 219 66.85 -56.10 22.57
CA VAL A 219 67.82 -55.14 23.16
C VAL A 219 68.91 -54.53 22.25
N GLN A 220 69.06 -53.19 22.23
CA GLN A 220 70.18 -52.45 22.87
C GLN A 220 70.29 -50.96 22.52
N GLU A 221 70.73 -50.24 23.55
CA GLU A 221 70.97 -48.81 23.70
C GLU A 221 72.15 -48.30 22.86
N GLY A 222 72.07 -47.04 22.43
CA GLY A 222 73.20 -46.29 21.86
C GLY A 222 73.94 -45.46 22.92
N PRO A 223 75.24 -45.16 22.71
CA PRO A 223 76.17 -44.71 23.76
C PRO A 223 76.19 -43.18 23.96
N GLN A 224 76.64 -42.75 25.15
CA GLN A 224 77.56 -41.63 25.36
C GLN A 224 78.53 -41.96 26.49
#